data_AF-A0A7J2YLD4-F1
#
_entry.id   AF-A0A7J2YLD4-F1
#
_cell.length_a   1.000
_cell.length_b   1.000
_cell.length_c   1.000
_cell.angle_alpha   90.00
_cell.angle_beta   90.00
_cell.angle_gamma   90.00
#
_symmetry.space_group_name_H-M   'P 1'
#
loop_
_entity.id
_entity.type
_entity.pdbx_description
1 polymer ?
#
loop_
_entity_poly.entity_id
_entity_poly.type
_entity_poly.pdbx_seq_one_letter_code
_entity_poly.pdbx_strand_id
1 'polypeptide(L)'
;MKTFRIWEILRRFKDFCKFRGWKTSESEDWVEIDNKYHNFLWARDIHLSSFERIVSSRKCVVHEGLSYRVVEASYTACLLIETPSEDLVHTVLENPDFSQRVALYDLSPIMEGKNLCVKLNYTDSPVFREFESFLKKEMKFKLKLISDSKTSTENYTVAELA
;
A
#
# COMPACT_ATOMS: atom_id res chain seq x y z
N MET A 1 3.39 -18.95 -6.66
CA MET A 1 2.70 -18.12 -7.69
C MET A 1 2.30 -16.73 -7.19
N LYS A 2 1.66 -16.57 -6.02
CA LYS A 2 1.22 -15.26 -5.50
C LYS A 2 2.36 -14.21 -5.40
N THR A 3 3.49 -14.58 -4.83
CA THR A 3 4.68 -13.70 -4.67
C THR A 3 5.24 -13.18 -6.00
N PHE A 4 5.27 -14.02 -7.04
CA PHE A 4 5.76 -13.62 -8.37
C PHE A 4 4.91 -12.50 -8.98
N ARG A 5 3.60 -12.51 -8.70
CA ARG A 5 2.67 -11.51 -9.23
C ARG A 5 2.87 -10.12 -8.61
N ILE A 6 3.14 -10.02 -7.32
CA ILE A 6 3.46 -8.71 -6.69
C ILE A 6 4.80 -8.19 -7.19
N TRP A 7 5.81 -9.05 -7.22
CA TRP A 7 7.12 -8.67 -7.74
C TRP A 7 7.03 -8.15 -9.18
N GLU A 8 6.23 -8.80 -10.03
CA GLU A 8 5.99 -8.33 -11.40
C GLU A 8 5.28 -6.97 -11.44
N ILE A 9 4.29 -6.74 -10.58
CA ILE A 9 3.59 -5.45 -10.47
C ILE A 9 4.59 -4.35 -10.11
N LEU A 10 5.38 -4.54 -9.05
CA LEU A 10 6.35 -3.56 -8.58
C LEU A 10 7.46 -3.34 -9.60
N ARG A 11 8.01 -4.40 -10.20
CA ARG A 11 9.02 -4.30 -11.26
C ARG A 11 8.52 -3.44 -12.42
N ARG A 12 7.34 -3.75 -12.98
CA ARG A 12 6.77 -3.00 -14.11
C ARG A 12 6.43 -1.56 -13.72
N PHE A 13 5.99 -1.33 -12.50
CA PHE A 13 5.75 0.02 -12.00
C PHE A 13 7.05 0.83 -11.85
N LYS A 14 8.12 0.22 -11.32
CA LYS A 14 9.45 0.87 -11.25
C LYS A 14 9.95 1.23 -12.64
N ASP A 15 9.82 0.33 -13.62
CA ASP A 15 10.21 0.63 -15.00
C ASP A 15 9.37 1.79 -15.58
N PHE A 16 8.06 1.81 -15.34
CA PHE A 16 7.20 2.93 -15.70
C PHE A 16 7.64 4.25 -15.06
N CYS A 17 8.07 4.23 -13.80
CA CYS A 17 8.60 5.39 -13.09
C CYS A 17 9.93 5.88 -13.69
N LYS A 18 10.83 4.97 -14.08
CA LYS A 18 12.09 5.32 -14.77
C LYS A 18 11.83 6.05 -16.08
N PHE A 19 10.84 5.62 -16.87
CA PHE A 19 10.45 6.32 -18.11
C PHE A 19 9.95 7.75 -17.88
N ARG A 20 9.51 8.07 -16.65
CA ARG A 20 9.12 9.43 -16.23
C ARG A 20 10.26 10.25 -15.62
N GLY A 21 11.48 9.69 -15.59
CA GLY A 21 12.64 10.35 -15.00
C GLY A 21 12.71 10.25 -13.47
N TRP A 22 11.89 9.40 -12.84
CA TRP A 22 11.97 9.17 -11.39
C TRP A 22 13.06 8.14 -11.08
N LYS A 23 13.72 8.29 -9.94
CA LYS A 23 14.69 7.31 -9.47
C LYS A 23 13.98 6.15 -8.80
N THR A 24 14.49 4.95 -9.00
CA THR A 24 13.92 3.73 -8.43
C THR A 24 15.03 2.80 -7.98
N SER A 25 14.76 2.01 -6.95
CA SER A 25 15.63 0.92 -6.53
C SER A 25 15.83 -0.15 -7.59
N GLU A 26 17.02 -0.75 -7.61
CA GLU A 26 17.29 -1.98 -8.36
C GLU A 26 16.60 -3.18 -7.70
N SER A 27 16.91 -3.43 -6.43
CA SER A 27 16.53 -4.67 -5.72
C SER A 27 15.42 -4.45 -4.70
N GLU A 28 15.46 -3.35 -3.97
CA GLU A 28 14.43 -2.95 -3.00
C GLU A 28 13.18 -2.44 -3.72
N ASP A 29 12.18 -1.98 -2.99
CA ASP A 29 10.92 -1.50 -3.55
C ASP A 29 10.66 -0.03 -3.16
N TRP A 30 11.48 0.91 -3.65
CA TRP A 30 11.27 2.34 -3.43
C TRP A 30 11.35 3.16 -4.72
N VAL A 31 10.70 4.32 -4.68
CA VAL A 31 10.75 5.36 -5.71
C VAL A 31 11.12 6.68 -5.05
N GLU A 32 12.03 7.44 -5.65
CA GLU A 32 12.45 8.77 -5.20
C GLU A 32 12.03 9.83 -6.22
N ILE A 33 11.31 10.84 -5.73
CA ILE A 33 10.93 12.06 -6.46
C ILE A 33 11.12 13.26 -5.52
N ASP A 34 11.68 14.36 -6.02
CA ASP A 34 11.89 15.59 -5.25
C ASP A 34 12.58 15.35 -3.88
N ASN A 35 13.60 14.47 -3.86
CA ASN A 35 14.33 14.03 -2.67
C ASN A 35 13.47 13.36 -1.58
N LYS A 36 12.25 12.92 -1.91
CA LYS A 36 11.36 12.17 -1.02
C LYS A 36 11.33 10.70 -1.43
N TYR A 37 11.54 9.82 -0.45
CA TYR A 37 11.46 8.38 -0.65
C TYR A 37 10.04 7.88 -0.39
N HIS A 38 9.51 7.15 -1.37
CA HIS A 38 8.22 6.47 -1.32
C HIS A 38 8.49 4.97 -1.33
N ASN A 39 8.39 4.36 -0.15
CA ASN A 39 8.70 2.95 0.05
C ASN A 39 7.47 2.07 -0.19
N PHE A 40 7.65 0.90 -0.77
CA PHE A 40 6.65 -0.14 -0.92
C PHE A 40 7.07 -1.34 -0.07
N LEU A 41 6.21 -1.74 0.84
CA LEU A 41 6.36 -2.91 1.67
C LEU A 41 5.27 -3.89 1.29
N TRP A 42 5.64 -5.11 0.90
CA TRP A 42 4.66 -6.15 0.66
C TRP A 42 4.80 -7.26 1.70
N ALA A 43 3.66 -7.75 2.17
CA ALA A 43 3.60 -8.77 3.20
C ALA A 43 2.46 -9.74 2.93
N ARG A 44 2.63 -10.99 3.36
CA ARG A 44 1.57 -11.99 3.30
C ARG A 44 0.57 -11.78 4.43
N ASP A 45 1.12 -11.83 5.63
CA ASP A 45 0.49 -11.53 6.88
C ASP A 45 1.52 -10.73 7.69
N ILE A 46 1.06 -9.82 8.53
CA ILE A 46 1.92 -9.00 9.38
C ILE A 46 1.25 -8.80 10.73
N HIS A 47 1.91 -9.28 11.77
CA HIS A 47 1.45 -9.06 13.14
C HIS A 47 1.42 -7.56 13.44
N LEU A 48 0.35 -7.08 14.09
CA LEU A 48 0.09 -5.66 14.29
C LEU A 48 1.26 -4.91 14.94
N SER A 49 1.85 -5.46 16.02
CA SER A 49 3.01 -4.84 16.68
C SER A 49 4.24 -4.74 15.78
N SER A 50 4.41 -5.68 14.84
CA SER A 50 5.50 -5.62 13.86
C SER A 50 5.20 -4.58 12.79
N PHE A 51 3.95 -4.51 12.33
CA PHE A 51 3.48 -3.48 11.40
C PHE A 51 3.74 -2.09 11.97
N GLU A 52 3.25 -1.80 13.17
CA GLU A 52 3.44 -0.51 13.85
C GLU A 52 4.92 -0.14 13.95
N ARG A 53 5.77 -1.07 14.40
CA ARG A 53 7.21 -0.83 14.52
C ARG A 53 7.84 -0.48 13.17
N ILE A 54 7.47 -1.22 12.11
CA ILE A 54 8.00 -1.00 10.76
C ILE A 54 7.58 0.37 10.24
N VAL A 55 6.27 0.68 10.26
CA VAL A 55 5.77 1.94 9.73
C VAL A 55 6.20 3.14 10.60
N SER A 56 6.35 2.98 11.91
CA SER A 56 6.87 4.02 12.81
C SER A 56 8.33 4.33 12.53
N SER A 57 9.15 3.31 12.24
CA SER A 57 10.59 3.51 12.01
C SER A 57 10.92 4.33 10.77
N ARG A 58 10.02 4.34 9.78
CA ARG A 58 10.19 5.01 8.48
C ARG A 58 11.47 4.64 7.73
N LYS A 59 12.13 3.54 8.11
CA LYS A 59 13.40 3.16 7.52
C LYS A 59 13.18 2.64 6.10
N CYS A 60 13.89 3.25 5.16
CA CYS A 60 13.99 2.80 3.78
C CYS A 60 15.46 2.45 3.51
N VAL A 61 15.70 1.22 3.08
CA VAL A 61 17.05 0.79 2.69
C VAL A 61 17.28 1.23 1.25
N VAL A 62 18.39 1.94 1.04
CA VAL A 62 18.85 2.39 -0.28
C VAL A 62 20.15 1.68 -0.58
N HIS A 63 20.14 0.89 -1.66
CA HIS A 63 21.29 0.21 -2.19
C HIS A 63 21.67 0.82 -3.53
N GLU A 64 22.87 1.40 -3.61
CA GLU A 64 23.41 2.06 -4.80
C GLU A 64 24.79 1.45 -5.11
N GLY A 65 24.84 0.55 -6.09
CA GLY A 65 26.05 -0.17 -6.49
C GLY A 65 26.54 -1.15 -5.41
N LEU A 66 27.53 -0.74 -4.63
CA LEU A 66 28.07 -1.52 -3.49
C LEU A 66 27.79 -0.84 -2.13
N SER A 67 27.13 0.32 -2.14
CA SER A 67 26.88 1.12 -0.94
C SER A 67 25.47 0.90 -0.43
N TYR A 68 25.35 0.74 0.89
CA TYR A 68 24.08 0.65 1.60
C TYR A 68 23.95 1.83 2.55
N ARG A 69 22.76 2.46 2.54
CA ARG A 69 22.38 3.45 3.54
C ARG A 69 20.91 3.30 3.92
N VAL A 70 20.56 3.80 5.09
CA VAL A 70 19.17 3.88 5.55
C VAL A 70 18.75 5.34 5.50
N VAL A 71 17.67 5.61 4.80
CA VAL A 71 17.04 6.94 4.70
C VAL A 71 15.65 6.90 5.34
N GLU A 72 15.10 8.07 5.63
CA GLU A 72 13.71 8.19 6.09
C GLU A 72 12.75 8.22 4.90
N ALA A 73 11.79 7.31 4.86
CA ALA A 73 10.69 7.32 3.90
C ALA A 73 9.68 8.40 4.27
N SER A 74 9.36 9.27 3.32
CA SER A 74 8.26 10.22 3.46
C SER A 74 6.91 9.51 3.44
N TYR A 75 6.81 8.40 2.69
CA TYR A 75 5.59 7.60 2.56
C TYR A 75 5.90 6.11 2.50
N THR A 76 4.97 5.29 2.97
CA THR A 76 5.04 3.82 2.89
C THR A 76 3.74 3.25 2.34
N ALA A 77 3.79 2.50 1.25
CA ALA A 77 2.66 1.72 0.74
C ALA A 77 2.78 0.27 1.24
N CYS A 78 1.79 -0.22 1.94
CA CYS A 78 1.69 -1.61 2.37
C CYS A 78 0.81 -2.39 1.39
N LEU A 79 1.43 -3.32 0.66
CA LEU A 79 0.80 -4.20 -0.33
C LEU A 79 0.54 -5.56 0.31
N LEU A 80 -0.72 -5.84 0.66
CA LEU A 80 -1.11 -7.00 1.45
C LEU A 80 -1.61 -8.12 0.52
N ILE A 81 -0.96 -9.29 0.57
CA ILE A 81 -1.31 -10.45 -0.26
C ILE A 81 -2.59 -11.12 0.23
N GLU A 82 -2.85 -11.05 1.54
CA GLU A 82 -4.07 -11.53 2.19
C GLU A 82 -4.88 -10.33 2.69
N THR A 83 -6.19 -10.54 2.89
CA THR A 83 -7.08 -9.49 3.38
C THR A 83 -6.61 -9.05 4.77
N PRO A 84 -6.33 -7.75 5.01
CA PRO A 84 -5.94 -7.28 6.33
C PRO A 84 -7.04 -7.50 7.36
N SER A 85 -6.63 -7.68 8.62
CA SER A 85 -7.55 -7.58 9.76
C SER A 85 -8.09 -6.16 9.91
N GLU A 86 -9.29 -6.05 10.47
CA GLU A 86 -9.90 -4.76 10.80
C GLU A 86 -9.01 -3.95 11.75
N ASP A 87 -8.40 -4.60 12.75
CA ASP A 87 -7.46 -3.97 13.69
C ASP A 87 -6.29 -3.26 13.00
N LEU A 88 -5.73 -3.86 11.94
CA LEU A 88 -4.62 -3.26 11.19
C LEU A 88 -5.10 -2.01 10.44
N VAL A 89 -6.29 -2.08 9.83
CA VAL A 89 -6.88 -0.95 9.12
C VAL A 89 -7.21 0.19 10.09
N HIS A 90 -7.87 -0.12 11.21
CA HIS A 90 -8.18 0.84 12.28
C HIS A 90 -6.93 1.52 12.81
N THR A 91 -5.86 0.76 13.08
CA THR A 91 -4.59 1.30 13.57
C THR A 91 -4.00 2.36 12.64
N VAL A 92 -4.12 2.19 11.33
CA VAL A 92 -3.66 3.20 10.36
C VAL A 92 -4.58 4.40 10.31
N LEU A 93 -5.90 4.18 10.29
CA LEU A 93 -6.89 5.25 10.14
C LEU A 93 -6.98 6.15 11.38
N GLU A 94 -6.91 5.56 12.57
CA GLU A 94 -7.08 6.28 13.84
C GLU A 94 -5.81 7.00 14.29
N ASN A 95 -4.64 6.62 13.75
CA ASN A 95 -3.38 7.30 14.02
C ASN A 95 -3.15 8.43 13.00
N PRO A 96 -3.15 9.72 13.40
CA PRO A 96 -2.99 10.84 12.47
C PRO A 96 -1.66 10.83 11.71
N ASP A 97 -0.60 10.29 12.32
CA ASP A 97 0.69 10.17 11.66
C ASP A 97 0.66 9.06 10.60
N PHE A 98 0.06 7.92 10.91
CA PHE A 98 -0.01 6.80 9.96
C PHE A 98 -0.96 7.10 8.80
N SER A 99 -2.16 7.61 9.09
CA SER A 99 -3.18 7.91 8.07
C SER A 99 -2.69 8.86 6.98
N GLN A 100 -1.77 9.78 7.29
CA GLN A 100 -1.21 10.71 6.30
C GLN A 100 -0.16 10.07 5.39
N ARG A 101 0.65 9.14 5.91
CA ARG A 101 1.87 8.67 5.22
C ARG A 101 1.87 7.19 4.82
N VAL A 102 0.99 6.38 5.40
CA VAL A 102 0.89 4.95 5.15
C VAL A 102 -0.30 4.68 4.25
N ALA A 103 -0.09 4.10 3.06
CA ALA A 103 -1.17 3.69 2.18
C ALA A 103 -1.36 2.17 2.26
N LEU A 104 -2.58 1.72 2.52
CA LEU A 104 -2.93 0.30 2.59
C LEU A 104 -3.60 -0.15 1.29
N TYR A 105 -3.06 -1.22 0.71
CA TYR A 105 -3.61 -1.89 -0.47
C TYR A 105 -3.86 -3.37 -0.18
N ASP A 106 -5.11 -3.78 -0.26
CA ASP A 106 -5.49 -5.19 -0.27
C ASP A 106 -5.42 -5.73 -1.69
N LEU A 107 -4.43 -6.59 -1.92
CA LEU A 107 -4.19 -7.30 -3.18
C LEU A 107 -4.74 -8.72 -3.15
N SER A 108 -5.38 -9.17 -2.07
CA SER A 108 -5.94 -10.51 -1.97
C SER A 108 -6.87 -10.88 -3.13
N PRO A 109 -7.73 -9.98 -3.67
CA PRO A 109 -8.56 -10.35 -4.82
C PRO A 109 -7.70 -10.61 -6.07
N ILE A 110 -6.62 -9.85 -6.28
CA ILE A 110 -5.65 -10.11 -7.36
C ILE A 110 -5.00 -11.48 -7.19
N MET A 111 -4.68 -11.86 -5.95
CA MET A 111 -4.05 -13.14 -5.62
C MET A 111 -5.00 -14.33 -5.81
N GLU A 112 -6.30 -14.08 -5.78
CA GLU A 112 -7.38 -15.03 -6.11
C GLU A 112 -7.72 -15.05 -7.60
N GLY A 113 -7.03 -14.26 -8.43
CA GLY A 113 -7.26 -14.21 -9.88
C GLY A 113 -8.33 -13.20 -10.31
N LYS A 114 -8.90 -12.42 -9.38
CA LYS A 114 -9.78 -11.30 -9.71
C LYS A 114 -8.96 -10.12 -10.24
N ASN A 115 -9.59 -9.23 -10.99
CA ASN A 115 -8.94 -8.02 -11.50
C ASN A 115 -9.23 -6.80 -10.62
N LEU A 116 -9.16 -6.95 -9.30
CA LEU A 116 -9.55 -5.93 -8.33
C LEU A 116 -8.42 -5.68 -7.32
N CYS A 117 -8.00 -4.42 -7.20
CA CYS A 117 -7.19 -3.90 -6.10
C CYS A 117 -8.11 -3.06 -5.20
N VAL A 118 -7.98 -3.20 -3.89
CA VAL A 118 -8.72 -2.37 -2.92
C VAL A 118 -7.75 -1.46 -2.19
N LYS A 119 -7.95 -0.15 -2.29
CA LYS A 119 -7.25 0.86 -1.50
C LYS A 119 -8.09 1.18 -0.27
N LEU A 120 -7.50 1.05 0.92
CA LEU A 120 -8.23 1.09 2.19
C LEU A 120 -8.19 2.45 2.89
N ASN A 121 -7.31 3.35 2.46
CA ASN A 121 -7.22 4.70 3.01
C ASN A 121 -6.63 5.68 1.99
N TYR A 122 -6.75 6.99 2.24
CA TYR A 122 -6.16 8.02 1.41
C TYR A 122 -4.75 8.42 1.90
N THR A 123 -3.87 8.77 0.97
CA THR A 123 -2.61 9.48 1.22
C THR A 123 -2.39 10.48 0.08
N ASP A 124 -1.62 11.53 0.32
CA ASP A 124 -1.31 12.58 -0.66
C ASP A 124 -0.04 12.29 -1.49
N SER A 125 0.55 11.10 -1.32
CA SER A 125 1.73 10.62 -2.05
C SER A 125 1.52 10.67 -3.57
N PRO A 126 2.28 11.50 -4.33
CA PRO A 126 2.17 11.55 -5.79
C PRO A 126 2.57 10.22 -6.46
N VAL A 127 3.53 9.49 -5.87
CA VAL A 127 3.96 8.18 -6.36
C VAL A 127 2.84 7.16 -6.20
N PHE A 128 2.12 7.16 -5.08
CA PHE A 128 1.04 6.19 -4.86
C PHE A 128 -0.16 6.48 -5.74
N ARG A 129 -0.48 7.76 -5.97
CA ARG A 129 -1.48 8.15 -6.98
C ARG A 129 -1.09 7.67 -8.39
N GLU A 130 0.19 7.75 -8.74
CA GLU A 130 0.66 7.23 -10.03
C GLU A 130 0.63 5.70 -10.08
N PHE A 131 0.95 5.02 -8.98
CA PHE A 131 0.79 3.58 -8.85
C PHE A 131 -0.67 3.15 -9.09
N GLU A 132 -1.63 3.86 -8.51
CA GLU A 132 -3.06 3.63 -8.75
C GLU A 132 -3.46 3.84 -10.21
N SER A 133 -2.93 4.89 -10.85
CA SER A 133 -3.11 5.16 -12.29
C SER A 133 -2.52 4.04 -13.14
N PHE A 134 -1.32 3.58 -12.82
CA PHE A 134 -0.63 2.46 -13.47
C PHE A 134 -1.42 1.15 -13.36
N LEU A 135 -1.89 0.79 -12.16
CA LEU A 135 -2.71 -0.39 -11.95
C LEU A 135 -3.97 -0.37 -12.84
N LYS A 136 -4.63 0.79 -12.94
CA LYS A 136 -5.83 0.96 -13.78
C LYS A 136 -5.53 0.92 -15.28
N LYS A 137 -4.57 1.72 -15.73
CA LYS A 137 -4.37 2.02 -17.16
C LYS A 137 -3.49 0.99 -17.84
N GLU A 138 -2.39 0.58 -17.19
CA GLU A 138 -1.40 -0.32 -17.76
C GLU A 138 -1.71 -1.78 -17.45
N MET A 139 -2.08 -2.06 -16.19
CA MET A 139 -2.34 -3.43 -15.73
C MET A 139 -3.82 -3.83 -15.85
N LYS A 140 -4.71 -2.90 -16.22
CA LYS A 140 -6.16 -3.10 -16.40
C LYS A 140 -6.88 -3.64 -15.15
N PHE A 141 -6.34 -3.39 -13.96
CA PHE A 141 -7.01 -3.70 -12.71
C PHE A 141 -8.06 -2.65 -12.38
N LYS A 142 -9.20 -3.08 -11.84
CA LYS A 142 -10.15 -2.20 -11.19
C LYS A 142 -9.57 -1.79 -9.84
N LEU A 143 -9.67 -0.51 -9.50
CA LEU A 143 -9.32 -0.02 -8.16
C LEU A 143 -10.60 0.41 -7.45
N LYS A 144 -10.84 -0.14 -6.27
CA LYS A 144 -11.92 0.28 -5.38
C LYS A 144 -11.29 1.03 -4.20
N LEU A 145 -11.74 2.24 -3.94
CA LEU A 145 -11.41 2.96 -2.72
C LEU A 145 -12.49 2.65 -1.67
N ILE A 146 -12.08 2.24 -0.48
CA ILE A 146 -12.94 2.24 0.70
C ILE A 146 -12.63 3.55 1.42
N SER A 147 -13.49 4.55 1.22
CA SER A 147 -13.54 5.73 2.09
C SER A 147 -14.35 5.38 3.33
N ASP A 148 -14.09 6.07 4.44
CA ASP A 148 -14.75 5.93 5.76
C ASP A 148 -16.28 6.11 5.79
N SER A 149 -16.96 6.07 4.65
CA SER A 149 -18.43 6.05 4.56
C SER A 149 -18.97 4.64 4.83
N LYS A 150 -18.76 4.14 6.05
CA LYS A 150 -19.62 3.14 6.71
C LYS A 150 -19.73 3.41 8.21
N THR A 151 -20.14 4.62 8.57
CA THR A 151 -21.08 4.79 9.69
C THR A 151 -22.49 4.69 9.12
N SER A 152 -22.97 3.47 8.92
CA SER A 152 -24.40 3.18 8.90
C SER A 152 -24.63 1.92 9.72
N THR A 153 -24.32 2.03 11.00
CA THR A 153 -24.99 1.25 12.03
C THR A 153 -26.40 1.83 12.11
N GLU A 154 -27.38 1.17 11.52
CA GLU A 154 -28.77 1.12 11.99
C GLU A 154 -29.63 0.39 10.96
N ASN A 155 -30.03 -0.83 11.34
CA ASN A 155 -31.38 -1.41 11.20
C ASN A 155 -31.27 -2.94 11.10
N TYR A 156 -30.84 -3.58 12.20
CA TYR A 156 -31.36 -4.89 12.52
C TYR A 156 -32.60 -4.69 13.37
N THR A 157 -33.73 -4.93 12.71
CA THR A 157 -35.04 -5.20 13.27
C THR A 157 -34.97 -6.16 14.47
N VAL A 158 -35.56 -5.76 15.59
CA VAL A 158 -36.27 -6.69 16.46
C VAL A 158 -37.73 -6.30 16.40
N ALA A 159 -38.48 -7.08 15.64
CA ALA A 159 -39.92 -7.15 15.79
C ALA A 159 -40.25 -7.95 17.06
N GLU A 160 -41.39 -7.58 17.63
CA GLU A 160 -42.35 -8.38 18.39
C GLU A 160 -42.35 -8.41 19.94
N LEU A 161 -43.54 -8.04 20.44
CA LEU A 161 -44.28 -8.50 21.63
C LEU A 161 -43.79 -7.95 22.99
N ALA A 162 -44.61 -7.32 23.84
CA ALA A 162 -46.06 -7.41 24.08
C ALA A 162 -46.65 -6.05 24.51
#